data_AF-A0A0U4BK57-F1
#
_entry.id   AF-A0A0U4BK57-F1
#
_cell.length_a   1.000
_cell.length_b   1.000
_cell.length_c   1.000
_cell.angle_alpha   90.00
_cell.angle_beta   90.00
_cell.angle_gamma   90.00
#
_symmetry.space_group_name_H-M   'P 1'
#
loop_
_entity.id
_entity.type
_entity.pdbx_description
1 polymer ?
#
loop_
_entity_poly.entity_id
_entity_poly.type
_entity_poly.pdbx_seq_one_letter_code
_entity_poly.pdbx_strand_id
1 'polypeptide(L)'
;MDPSVGPVEELLDAAASRSTHETDRRAGRLVVSHAVWLCPCDAVDEAPTWLVYARGDDGIGWQRIDDGVDLGDVVEAQYLSGCHLDPDAVLLWLRGEWPRPWGRGVGDDPKGADVFDELQRRILAP
;
A
#
# COMPACT_ATOMS: atom_id res chain seq x y z
N MET A 1 12.93 7.15 13.43
CA MET A 1 11.94 7.06 12.33
C MET A 1 12.67 7.33 11.04
N ASP A 2 12.48 6.47 10.04
CA ASP A 2 13.10 6.59 8.72
C ASP A 2 12.67 7.92 8.05
N PRO A 3 13.60 8.69 7.42
CA PRO A 3 13.27 9.96 6.79
C PRO A 3 12.29 9.85 5.61
N SER A 4 12.07 8.65 5.04
CA SER A 4 11.12 8.40 3.96
C SER A 4 9.66 8.30 4.42
N VAL A 5 9.39 8.08 5.72
CA VAL A 5 8.00 7.89 6.23
C VAL A 5 7.11 9.08 5.92
N GLY A 6 7.57 10.30 6.24
CA GLY A 6 6.80 11.52 5.97
C GLY A 6 6.50 11.70 4.48
N PRO A 7 7.52 11.70 3.60
CA PRO A 7 7.31 11.78 2.15
C PRO A 7 6.40 10.70 1.55
N VAL A 8 6.43 9.46 2.07
CA VAL A 8 5.52 8.38 1.64
C VAL A 8 4.07 8.76 1.95
N GLU A 9 3.81 9.18 3.18
CA GLU A 9 2.46 9.50 3.64
C GLU A 9 1.89 10.75 2.98
N GLU A 10 2.73 11.76 2.73
CA GLU A 10 2.32 12.94 1.96
C GLU A 10 1.87 12.60 0.54
N LEU A 11 2.57 11.68 -0.14
CA LEU A 11 2.18 11.20 -1.47
C LEU A 11 0.89 10.39 -1.43
N LEU A 12 0.74 9.53 -0.42
CA LEU A 12 -0.47 8.73 -0.22
C LEU A 12 -1.69 9.60 0.14
N ASP A 13 -1.51 10.62 0.97
CA ASP A 13 -2.55 11.61 1.30
C ASP A 13 -2.94 12.42 0.07
N ALA A 14 -1.97 12.90 -0.71
CA ALA A 14 -2.25 13.58 -1.96
C ALA A 14 -3.03 12.68 -2.93
N ALA A 15 -2.70 11.40 -3.03
CA ALA A 15 -3.45 10.42 -3.84
C ALA A 15 -4.84 10.13 -3.31
N ALA A 16 -4.98 9.87 -2.00
CA ALA A 16 -6.26 9.56 -1.38
C ALA A 16 -7.23 10.75 -1.39
N SER A 17 -6.72 11.98 -1.28
CA SER A 17 -7.54 13.19 -1.28
C SER A 17 -8.27 13.44 -2.61
N ARG A 18 -7.80 12.84 -3.72
CA ARG A 18 -8.48 12.90 -5.02
C ARG A 18 -9.71 11.98 -5.09
N SER A 19 -9.83 11.00 -4.20
CA SER A 19 -10.97 10.09 -4.19
C SER A 19 -12.11 10.59 -3.31
N THR A 20 -13.29 10.78 -3.90
CA THR A 20 -14.52 11.20 -3.19
C THR A 20 -15.41 10.02 -2.77
N HIS A 21 -15.10 8.80 -3.19
CA HIS A 21 -15.93 7.62 -2.94
C HIS A 21 -15.76 7.11 -1.52
N GLU A 22 -16.81 6.84 -0.76
CA GLU A 22 -16.64 6.16 0.52
C GLU A 22 -16.19 4.71 0.33
N THR A 23 -15.42 4.19 1.28
CA THR A 23 -15.00 2.78 1.27
C THR A 23 -15.97 1.97 2.13
N ASP A 24 -16.54 0.93 1.55
CA ASP A 24 -17.44 0.04 2.26
C ASP A 24 -16.75 -0.66 3.44
N ARG A 25 -17.52 -0.88 4.51
CA ARG A 25 -17.07 -1.67 5.66
C ARG A 25 -18.04 -2.80 6.00
N ARG A 26 -17.50 -3.96 6.32
CA ARG A 26 -18.25 -5.13 6.79
C ARG A 26 -17.60 -5.66 8.06
N ALA A 27 -18.39 -5.76 9.14
CA ALA A 27 -17.91 -6.21 10.45
C ALA A 27 -16.63 -5.45 10.91
N GLY A 28 -16.55 -4.15 10.62
CA GLY A 28 -15.40 -3.30 10.97
C GLY A 28 -14.27 -3.27 9.94
N ARG A 29 -14.20 -4.26 9.04
CA ARG A 29 -13.17 -4.40 8.01
C ARG A 29 -13.49 -3.60 6.76
N LEU A 30 -12.46 -3.08 6.09
CA LEU A 30 -12.57 -2.51 4.74
C LEU A 30 -12.95 -3.61 3.74
N VAL A 31 -13.90 -3.35 2.84
CA VAL A 31 -14.23 -4.27 1.74
C VAL A 31 -13.80 -3.62 0.43
N VAL A 32 -12.78 -4.18 -0.23
CA VAL A 32 -12.12 -3.55 -1.38
C VAL A 32 -11.78 -4.57 -2.46
N SER A 33 -11.60 -4.10 -3.70
CA SER A 33 -11.19 -4.97 -4.80
C SER A 33 -9.70 -5.34 -4.68
N HIS A 34 -8.84 -4.35 -4.45
CA HIS A 34 -7.39 -4.50 -4.41
C HIS A 34 -6.82 -3.87 -3.16
N ALA A 35 -5.85 -4.53 -2.54
CA ALA A 35 -5.08 -3.97 -1.44
C ALA A 35 -3.63 -4.49 -1.46
N VAL A 36 -2.69 -3.64 -1.07
CA VAL A 36 -1.30 -4.02 -0.80
C VAL A 36 -0.89 -3.53 0.59
N TRP A 37 -0.14 -4.37 1.30
CA TRP A 37 0.60 -3.93 2.49
C TRP A 37 2.06 -3.71 2.14
N LEU A 38 2.64 -2.62 2.65
CA LEU A 38 4.02 -2.22 2.41
C LEU A 38 4.70 -2.04 3.77
N CYS A 39 5.71 -2.85 4.04
CA CYS A 39 6.45 -2.79 5.30
C CYS A 39 7.93 -2.50 5.00
N PRO A 40 8.44 -1.27 5.22
CA PRO A 40 9.81 -0.91 4.89
C PRO A 40 10.81 -1.36 5.98
N CYS A 41 10.67 -2.58 6.50
CA CYS A 41 11.41 -3.06 7.68
C CYS A 41 12.77 -3.69 7.37
N ASP A 42 13.16 -3.84 6.11
CA ASP A 42 14.43 -4.49 5.75
C ASP A 42 15.67 -3.72 6.24
N ALA A 43 15.50 -2.44 6.60
CA ALA A 43 16.56 -1.59 7.14
C ALA A 43 16.27 -1.01 8.55
N VAL A 44 15.05 -1.17 9.10
CA VAL A 44 14.61 -0.44 10.31
C VAL A 44 13.65 -1.30 11.15
N ASP A 45 14.03 -1.59 12.40
CA ASP A 45 13.28 -2.44 13.35
C ASP A 45 11.89 -1.89 13.77
N GLU A 46 11.57 -0.63 13.47
CA GLU A 46 10.29 0.05 13.84
C GLU A 46 9.63 0.75 12.62
N ALA A 47 9.72 0.12 11.47
CA ALA A 47 9.12 0.60 10.22
C ALA A 47 7.59 0.49 10.21
N PRO A 48 6.83 1.56 9.86
CA PRO A 48 5.37 1.46 9.80
C PRO A 48 4.92 0.56 8.66
N THR A 49 3.89 -0.25 8.89
CA THR A 49 3.22 -0.95 7.78
C THR A 49 2.12 -0.05 7.21
N TRP A 50 2.16 0.20 5.90
CA TRP A 50 1.09 0.91 5.20
C TRP A 50 0.20 -0.08 4.45
N LEU A 51 -1.12 0.02 4.67
CA LEU A 51 -2.11 -0.61 3.83
C LEU A 51 -2.60 0.42 2.80
N VAL A 52 -2.42 0.13 1.52
CA VAL A 52 -2.94 0.92 0.40
C VAL A 52 -3.98 0.09 -0.33
N TYR A 53 -5.13 0.67 -0.66
CA TYR A 53 -6.26 -0.07 -1.23
C TYR A 53 -7.02 0.74 -2.28
N ALA A 54 -7.67 0.02 -3.19
CA ALA A 54 -8.52 0.60 -4.20
C ALA A 54 -9.80 1.18 -3.58
N ARG A 55 -10.16 2.40 -3.99
CA ARG A 55 -11.31 3.16 -3.49
C ARG A 55 -12.09 3.75 -4.66
N GLY A 56 -13.30 3.25 -4.89
CA GLY A 56 -14.07 3.56 -6.10
C GLY A 56 -13.39 3.03 -7.36
N ASP A 57 -13.68 3.64 -8.50
CA ASP A 57 -13.22 3.14 -9.81
C ASP A 57 -11.75 3.43 -10.08
N ASP A 58 -11.25 4.61 -9.69
CA ASP A 58 -9.89 5.06 -9.99
C ASP A 58 -9.11 5.62 -8.78
N GLY A 59 -9.74 5.69 -7.61
CA GLY A 59 -9.10 6.24 -6.42
C GLY A 59 -8.38 5.19 -5.59
N ILE A 60 -7.58 5.69 -4.63
CA ILE A 60 -7.02 4.89 -3.55
C ILE A 60 -7.44 5.43 -2.18
N GLY A 61 -7.36 4.59 -1.17
CA GLY A 61 -7.26 5.00 0.23
C GLY A 61 -6.04 4.33 0.86
N TRP A 62 -5.64 4.82 2.03
CA TRP A 62 -4.54 4.21 2.77
C TRP A 62 -4.75 4.35 4.28
N GLN A 63 -4.05 3.54 5.06
CA GLN A 63 -3.90 3.70 6.52
C GLN A 63 -2.62 3.02 7.01
N ARG A 64 -2.11 3.46 8.16
CA ARG A 64 -1.10 2.69 8.91
C ARG A 64 -1.76 1.46 9.54
N ILE A 65 -0.98 0.40 9.65
CA ILE A 65 -1.31 -0.82 10.38
C ILE A 65 -0.34 -0.91 11.55
N ASP A 66 -0.88 -1.05 12.76
CA ASP A 66 -0.08 -1.23 13.96
C ASP A 66 0.60 -2.61 13.95
N ASP A 67 1.79 -2.68 14.54
CA ASP A 67 2.53 -3.94 14.63
C ASP A 67 1.73 -5.02 15.37
N GLY A 68 1.77 -6.24 14.81
CA GLY A 68 1.04 -7.39 15.37
C GLY A 68 -0.45 -7.42 15.05
N VAL A 69 -0.99 -6.45 14.30
CA VAL A 69 -2.35 -6.51 13.76
C VAL A 69 -2.39 -7.44 12.55
N ASP A 70 -3.32 -8.39 12.57
CA ASP A 70 -3.61 -9.24 11.40
C ASP A 70 -4.34 -8.41 10.33
N LEU A 71 -3.83 -8.41 9.10
CA LEU A 71 -4.48 -7.74 7.97
C LEU A 71 -5.88 -8.27 7.71
N GLY A 72 -6.15 -9.55 7.98
CA GLY A 72 -7.48 -10.15 7.85
C GLY A 72 -8.52 -9.54 8.79
N ASP A 73 -8.10 -8.92 9.89
CA ASP A 73 -8.97 -8.19 10.81
C ASP A 73 -9.20 -6.73 10.39
N VAL A 74 -8.48 -6.25 9.37
CA VAL A 74 -8.54 -4.87 8.88
C VAL A 74 -9.19 -4.77 7.51
N VAL A 75 -8.90 -5.72 6.61
CA VAL A 75 -9.32 -5.67 5.20
C VAL A 75 -9.78 -7.03 4.68
N GLU A 76 -10.91 -7.01 3.98
CA GLU A 76 -11.45 -8.08 3.17
C GLU A 76 -11.29 -7.66 1.70
N ALA A 77 -10.15 -8.01 1.10
CA ALA A 77 -9.82 -7.69 -0.28
C ALA A 77 -10.00 -8.89 -1.21
N GLN A 78 -10.54 -8.67 -2.41
CA GLN A 78 -10.60 -9.71 -3.45
C GLN A 78 -9.18 -10.10 -3.91
N TYR A 79 -8.31 -9.11 -4.07
CA TYR A 79 -6.91 -9.27 -4.39
C TYR A 79 -6.06 -8.59 -3.33
N LEU A 80 -5.34 -9.38 -2.55
CA LEU A 80 -4.43 -8.91 -1.50
C LEU A 80 -3.02 -9.39 -1.83
N SER A 81 -2.07 -8.46 -1.79
CA SER A 81 -0.64 -8.74 -1.87
C SER A 81 0.12 -7.84 -0.89
N GLY A 82 1.44 -7.88 -0.92
CA GLY A 82 2.29 -7.00 -0.13
C GLY A 82 3.71 -7.53 -0.03
N CYS A 83 4.61 -6.69 0.48
CA CYS A 83 6.01 -7.05 0.62
C CYS A 83 6.70 -6.31 1.76
N HIS A 84 7.78 -6.93 2.24
CA HIS A 84 8.83 -6.23 2.97
C HIS A 84 9.77 -5.60 1.94
N LEU A 85 10.23 -4.38 2.19
CA LEU A 85 11.10 -3.70 1.23
C LEU A 85 12.03 -2.66 1.86
N ASP A 86 12.94 -2.15 1.05
CA ASP A 86 13.72 -0.97 1.40
C ASP A 86 12.84 0.29 1.43
N PRO A 87 12.98 1.18 2.43
CA PRO A 87 12.19 2.40 2.55
C PRO A 87 12.17 3.26 1.27
N ASP A 88 13.32 3.41 0.60
CA ASP A 88 13.45 4.17 -0.65
C ASP A 88 12.64 3.56 -1.80
N ALA A 89 12.45 2.24 -1.81
CA ALA A 89 11.73 1.57 -2.87
C ALA A 89 10.21 1.85 -2.84
N VAL A 90 9.64 2.19 -1.66
CA VAL A 90 8.25 2.68 -1.58
C VAL A 90 8.12 3.98 -2.35
N LEU A 91 9.04 4.93 -2.14
CA LEU A 91 8.99 6.23 -2.79
C LEU A 91 9.14 6.11 -4.31
N LEU A 92 10.06 5.27 -4.77
CA LEU A 92 10.26 5.02 -6.19
C LEU A 92 9.02 4.39 -6.84
N TRP A 93 8.32 3.50 -6.12
CA TRP A 93 7.05 2.95 -6.58
C TRP A 93 5.91 3.98 -6.58
N LEU A 94 5.73 4.77 -5.52
CA LEU A 94 4.68 5.79 -5.47
C LEU A 94 4.81 6.85 -6.58
N ARG A 95 6.05 7.11 -7.02
CA ARG A 95 6.34 8.06 -8.12
C ARG A 95 6.28 7.44 -9.52
N GLY A 96 6.08 6.13 -9.63
CA GLY A 96 6.13 5.43 -10.92
C GLY A 96 7.54 5.30 -11.51
N GLU A 97 8.59 5.60 -10.73
CA GLU A 97 9.99 5.52 -11.16
C GLU A 97 10.49 4.08 -11.16
N TRP A 98 9.91 3.25 -10.28
CA TRP A 98 10.14 1.81 -10.24
C TRP A 98 8.80 1.09 -10.24
N PRO A 99 8.49 0.26 -11.26
CA PRO A 99 7.20 -0.42 -11.32
C PRO A 99 6.97 -1.40 -10.15
N ARG A 100 8.03 -1.82 -9.43
CA ARG A 100 7.95 -2.87 -8.41
C ARG A 100 8.86 -2.53 -7.22
N PRO A 101 8.29 -2.29 -6.02
CA PRO A 101 9.04 -1.85 -4.85
C PRO A 101 9.92 -2.94 -4.21
N TRP A 102 9.78 -4.21 -4.62
CA TRP A 102 10.57 -5.30 -4.07
C TRP A 102 11.88 -5.57 -4.84
N GLY A 103 12.94 -5.91 -4.11
CA GLY A 103 14.26 -6.22 -4.66
C GLY A 103 14.74 -7.62 -4.28
N ARG A 104 14.69 -8.58 -5.23
CA ARG A 104 15.36 -9.92 -5.21
C ARG A 104 15.41 -10.66 -3.84
N GLY A 105 14.45 -10.45 -2.94
CA GLY A 105 14.39 -11.10 -1.63
C GLY A 105 13.58 -12.40 -1.68
N VAL A 106 13.95 -13.37 -0.84
CA VAL A 106 13.17 -14.60 -0.66
C VAL A 106 11.99 -14.28 0.25
N GLY A 107 10.82 -14.04 -0.34
CA GLY A 107 9.60 -13.62 0.36
C GLY A 107 8.66 -12.81 -0.53
N ASP A 108 9.21 -12.21 -1.60
CA ASP A 108 8.45 -11.45 -2.59
C ASP A 108 7.74 -12.41 -3.55
N ASP A 109 6.43 -12.61 -3.36
CA ASP A 109 5.67 -13.43 -4.28
C ASP A 109 5.45 -12.65 -5.60
N PRO A 110 5.95 -13.12 -6.76
CA PRO A 110 5.57 -12.55 -8.05
C PRO A 110 4.06 -12.68 -8.34
N LYS A 111 3.31 -13.46 -7.54
CA LYS A 111 1.85 -13.47 -7.55
C LYS A 111 1.31 -12.21 -6.88
N GLY A 112 0.61 -11.38 -7.63
CA GLY A 112 0.05 -10.12 -7.15
C GLY A 112 0.72 -8.88 -7.72
N ALA A 113 1.66 -8.99 -8.66
CA ALA A 113 2.25 -7.84 -9.35
C ALA A 113 1.19 -6.96 -10.04
N ASP A 114 0.11 -7.57 -10.53
CA ASP A 114 -1.08 -6.90 -11.06
C ASP A 114 -1.78 -6.01 -10.03
N VAL A 115 -1.76 -6.38 -8.74
CA VAL A 115 -2.33 -5.57 -7.65
C VAL A 115 -1.49 -4.30 -7.44
N PHE A 116 -0.16 -4.42 -7.49
CA PHE A 116 0.74 -3.26 -7.40
C PHE A 116 0.62 -2.35 -8.62
N ASP A 117 0.57 -2.92 -9.83
CA ASP A 117 0.41 -2.16 -11.08
C ASP A 117 -0.93 -1.38 -11.06
N GLU A 118 -2.01 -2.02 -10.60
CA GLU A 118 -3.34 -1.39 -10.52
C GLU A 118 -3.38 -0.25 -9.48
N LEU A 119 -2.81 -0.45 -8.29
CA LEU A 119 -2.79 0.60 -7.27
C LEU A 119 -1.85 1.74 -7.66
N GLN A 120 -0.70 1.45 -8.28
CA GLN A 120 0.20 2.47 -8.80
C GLN A 120 -0.47 3.31 -9.90
N ARG A 121 -1.19 2.67 -10.83
CA ARG A 121 -1.97 3.36 -11.86
C ARG A 121 -2.94 4.37 -11.25
N ARG A 122 -3.63 4.00 -10.16
CA ARG A 122 -4.57 4.87 -9.44
C ARG A 122 -3.87 5.98 -8.66
N ILE A 123 -2.72 5.69 -8.03
CA ILE A 123 -1.88 6.69 -7.35
C ILE A 123 -1.39 7.76 -8.32
N LEU A 124 -1.08 7.39 -9.56
CA LEU A 124 -0.57 8.30 -10.60
C LEU A 124 -1.69 8.93 -11.45
N ALA A 125 -2.93 8.50 -11.28
CA ALA A 125 -4.07 9.07 -12.00
C ALA A 125 -4.30 10.52 -11.56
N PRO A 126 -4.56 11.44 -12.52
CA PRO A 126 -4.73 12.87 -12.27
C PRO A 126 -5.94 13.21 -11.40
#